data_AF-A0A535EEC4-F1
#
_entry.id   AF-A0A535EEC4-F1
#
_cell.length_a   1.000
_cell.length_b   1.000
_cell.length_c   1.000
_cell.angle_alpha   90.00
_cell.angle_beta   90.00
_cell.angle_gamma   90.00
#
_symmetry.space_group_name_H-M   'P 1'
#
loop_
_entity.id
_entity.type
_entity.pdbx_description
1 polymer ?
#
loop_
_entity_poly.entity_id
_entity_poly.type
_entity_poly.pdbx_seq_one_letter_code
_entity_poly.pdbx_strand_id
1 'polypeptide(L)'
;MIPLLVLWTGLGQRQANATSLVAIIPIGIAAVPIYYFSRGAPQVDLRVALFLIIGSMVGAYIGARALKRIPERQLRLGVAIVMLLVGIKQLVLP
;
A
#
# COMPACT_ATOMS: atom_id res chain seq x y z
N MET A 1 2.74 4.65 -6.36
CA MET A 1 2.23 4.23 -7.69
C MET A 1 0.86 4.84 -8.01
N ILE A 2 -0.04 4.94 -7.03
CA ILE A 2 -1.43 5.40 -7.23
C ILE A 2 -1.55 6.80 -7.86
N PRO A 3 -0.85 7.87 -7.40
CA PRO A 3 -0.99 9.20 -8.00
C PRO A 3 -0.50 9.24 -9.46
N LEU A 4 0.57 8.50 -9.75
CA LEU A 4 1.14 8.39 -11.09
C LEU A 4 0.15 7.71 -12.05
N LEU A 5 -0.48 6.61 -11.62
CA LEU A 5 -1.51 5.92 -12.41
C LEU A 5 -2.71 6.84 -12.67
N VAL A 6 -3.21 7.55 -11.67
CA VAL A 6 -4.35 8.47 -11.85
C VAL A 6 -4.02 9.60 -12.84
N LEU A 7 -2.79 10.15 -12.78
CA LEU A 7 -2.36 11.23 -13.67
C LEU A 7 -2.07 10.76 -15.11
N TRP A 8 -1.49 9.57 -15.28
CA TRP A 8 -1.06 9.07 -16.60
C TRP A 8 -2.10 8.22 -17.33
N THR A 9 -2.85 7.37 -16.62
CA THR A 9 -3.83 6.46 -17.26
C THR A 9 -5.26 6.96 -17.15
N GLY A 10 -5.49 8.08 -16.45
CA GLY A 10 -6.83 8.66 -16.25
C GLY A 10 -7.77 7.78 -15.42
N LEU A 11 -7.27 6.70 -14.82
CA LEU A 11 -8.06 5.78 -14.02
C LEU A 11 -8.61 6.50 -12.79
N GLY A 12 -9.84 6.13 -12.42
CA GLY A 12 -10.43 6.58 -11.16
C GLY A 12 -9.57 6.19 -9.95
N GLN A 13 -9.61 6.97 -8.87
CA GLN A 13 -8.75 6.79 -7.69
C GLN A 13 -8.86 5.37 -7.11
N ARG A 14 -10.07 4.81 -7.18
CA ARG A 14 -10.37 3.47 -6.68
C ARG A 14 -9.77 2.37 -7.57
N GLN A 15 -9.82 2.53 -8.90
CA GLN A 15 -9.21 1.59 -9.84
C GLN A 15 -7.69 1.61 -9.75
N ALA A 16 -7.08 2.80 -9.73
CA ALA A 16 -5.63 2.93 -9.60
C ALA A 16 -5.09 2.27 -8.30
N ASN A 17 -5.85 2.36 -7.20
CA ASN A 17 -5.51 1.69 -5.95
C ASN A 17 -5.59 0.15 -6.06
N ALA A 18 -6.66 -0.37 -6.67
CA ALA A 18 -6.83 -1.80 -6.89
C ALA A 18 -5.73 -2.37 -7.81
N THR A 19 -5.41 -1.69 -8.90
CA THR A 19 -4.33 -2.11 -9.82
C THR A 19 -2.97 -2.11 -9.12
N SER A 20 -2.70 -1.12 -8.28
CA SER A 20 -1.45 -1.06 -7.50
C SER A 20 -1.34 -2.24 -6.53
N LEU A 21 -2.43 -2.61 -5.86
CA LEU A 21 -2.45 -3.77 -4.96
C LEU A 21 -2.16 -5.09 -5.69
N VAL A 22 -2.74 -5.27 -6.88
CA VAL A 22 -2.46 -6.46 -7.70
C VAL A 22 -1.00 -6.51 -8.14
N ALA A 23 -0.42 -5.36 -8.51
CA ALA A 23 0.98 -5.28 -8.92
C ALA A 23 1.97 -5.62 -7.79
N ILE A 24 1.59 -5.42 -6.52
CA ILE A 24 2.45 -5.75 -5.37
C ILE A 24 2.62 -7.26 -5.21
N ILE A 25 1.66 -8.09 -5.63
CA ILE A 25 1.71 -9.55 -5.47
C ILE A 25 2.95 -10.19 -6.13
N PRO A 26 3.19 -10.03 -7.44
CA PRO A 26 4.37 -10.62 -8.08
C PRO A 26 5.69 -10.03 -7.55
N ILE A 27 5.70 -8.75 -7.17
CA ILE A 27 6.87 -8.10 -6.55
C ILE A 27 7.20 -8.76 -5.22
N GLY A 28 6.18 -9.00 -4.39
CA GLY A 28 6.34 -9.68 -3.10
C GLY A 28 6.88 -11.09 -3.26
N ILE A 29 6.34 -11.87 -4.21
CA ILE A 29 6.79 -13.24 -4.50
C ILE A 29 8.28 -13.25 -4.88
N ALA A 30 8.71 -12.32 -5.74
CA ALA A 30 10.12 -12.20 -6.13
C ALA A 30 11.02 -11.75 -4.96
N ALA A 31 10.50 -10.94 -4.04
CA ALA A 31 11.26 -10.43 -2.89
C ALA A 31 11.53 -11.50 -1.82
N VAL A 32 10.62 -12.45 -1.60
CA VAL A 32 10.77 -13.49 -0.56
C VAL A 32 12.12 -14.23 -0.66
N PRO A 33 12.52 -14.82 -1.80
CA PRO A 33 13.80 -15.52 -1.88
C PRO A 33 15.02 -14.61 -1.75
N ILE A 34 14.89 -13.34 -2.12
CA ILE A 34 15.98 -12.37 -2.00
C ILE A 34 16.23 -12.02 -0.52
N TYR A 35 15.18 -11.79 0.27
CA TYR A 35 15.32 -11.33 1.66
C TYR A 35 15.31 -12.45 2.70
N TYR A 36 14.73 -13.60 2.37
CA TYR A 36 14.66 -14.76 3.28
C TYR A 36 15.71 -15.83 2.97
N PHE A 37 16.04 -16.06 1.69
CA PHE A 37 16.98 -17.09 1.26
C PHE A 37 18.35 -16.55 0.78
N SER A 38 18.61 -15.23 0.85
CA SER A 38 19.95 -14.70 0.61
C SER A 38 20.97 -15.29 1.59
N ARG A 39 22.24 -15.36 1.15
CA ARG A 39 23.39 -15.97 1.84
C ARG A 39 23.74 -15.43 3.26
N GLY A 40 22.90 -14.62 3.89
CA GLY A 40 23.08 -14.07 5.23
C GLY A 40 22.00 -14.52 6.23
N ALA A 41 22.02 -13.96 7.45
CA ALA A 41 20.96 -14.19 8.43
C ALA A 41 19.59 -13.74 7.87
N PRO A 42 18.49 -14.45 8.16
CA PRO A 42 17.16 -14.04 7.72
C PRO A 42 16.87 -12.62 8.20
N GLN A 43 16.68 -11.69 7.27
CA GLN A 43 16.34 -10.29 7.59
C GLN A 43 14.85 -10.14 7.94
N VAL A 44 14.11 -11.26 7.92
CA VAL A 44 12.66 -11.31 8.09
C VAL A 44 12.34 -12.22 9.27
N ASP A 45 11.75 -11.64 10.31
CA ASP A 45 11.13 -12.41 11.39
C ASP A 45 9.74 -12.89 10.93
N LEU A 46 9.61 -14.20 10.76
CA LEU A 46 8.36 -14.85 10.32
C LEU A 46 7.19 -14.64 11.28
N ARG A 47 7.44 -14.48 12.59
CA ARG A 47 6.38 -14.24 13.56
C ARG A 47 5.79 -12.84 13.38
N VAL A 48 6.66 -11.84 13.28
CA VAL A 48 6.24 -10.45 13.03
C VAL A 48 5.58 -10.33 11.67
N ALA A 49 6.13 -10.99 10.65
CA ALA A 49 5.53 -11.06 9.32
C ALA A 49 4.11 -11.65 9.36
N LEU A 50 3.87 -12.72 10.12
CA LEU A 50 2.54 -13.32 10.25
C LEU A 50 1.53 -12.37 10.90
N PHE A 51 1.90 -11.70 11.99
CA PHE A 51 1.04 -10.69 12.61
C PHE A 51 0.75 -9.52 11.67
N LEU A 52 1.75 -9.07 10.91
CA LEU A 52 1.59 -8.03 9.89
C LEU A 52 0.66 -8.50 8.76
N ILE A 53 0.76 -9.73 8.29
CA ILE A 53 -0.13 -10.29 7.26
C ILE A 53 -1.57 -10.26 7.75
N ILE A 54 -1.83 -10.77 8.95
CA ILE A 54 -3.19 -10.84 9.50
C ILE A 54 -3.74 -9.42 9.70
N GLY A 55 -2.97 -8.54 10.37
CA GLY A 55 -3.39 -7.17 10.64
C GLY A 55 -3.61 -6.36 9.36
N SER A 56 -2.71 -6.47 8.38
CA SER A 56 -2.82 -5.78 7.11
C SER A 56 -3.99 -6.30 6.26
N MET A 57 -4.26 -7.60 6.27
CA MET A 57 -5.38 -8.18 5.53
C MET A 57 -6.73 -7.72 6.11
N VAL A 58 -6.88 -7.75 7.44
CA VAL A 58 -8.08 -7.24 8.13
C VAL A 58 -8.24 -5.74 7.90
N GLY A 59 -7.18 -4.96 8.10
CA GLY A 59 -7.19 -3.51 7.89
C GLY A 59 -7.51 -3.12 6.45
N ALA A 60 -6.90 -3.80 5.47
CA ALA A 60 -7.16 -3.58 4.05
C ALA A 60 -8.59 -3.94 3.66
N TYR A 61 -9.14 -5.04 4.19
CA TYR A 61 -10.53 -5.43 3.92
C TYR A 61 -11.53 -4.40 4.44
N ILE A 62 -11.37 -3.98 5.71
CA ILE A 62 -12.23 -2.96 6.33
C ILE A 62 -12.08 -1.63 5.60
N GLY A 63 -10.84 -1.20 5.35
CA GLY A 63 -10.52 0.03 4.64
C GLY A 63 -11.11 0.07 3.23
N ALA A 64 -10.97 -1.00 2.45
CA ALA A 64 -11.55 -1.10 1.11
C ALA A 64 -13.07 -1.05 1.13
N ARG A 65 -13.72 -1.65 2.14
CA ARG A 65 -15.18 -1.64 2.28
C ARG A 65 -15.71 -0.28 2.73
N ALA A 66 -15.00 0.42 3.60
CA ALA A 66 -15.29 1.80 3.95
C ALA A 66 -15.14 2.73 2.74
N LEU A 67 -14.07 2.53 1.95
CA LEU A 67 -13.81 3.30 0.74
C LEU A 67 -14.95 3.22 -0.28
N LYS A 68 -15.66 2.08 -0.35
CA LYS A 68 -16.77 1.88 -1.29
C LYS A 68 -17.91 2.87 -1.10
N ARG A 69 -18.13 3.37 0.12
CA ARG A 69 -19.21 4.28 0.49
C ARG A 69 -18.89 5.75 0.26
N ILE A 70 -17.63 6.08 -0.03
CA ILE A 70 -17.17 7.46 -0.18
C ILE A 70 -17.19 7.86 -1.67
N PRO A 71 -17.75 9.04 -2.03
CA PRO A 71 -17.72 9.54 -3.40
C PRO A 71 -16.30 9.84 -3.86
N GLU A 72 -16.05 9.66 -5.15
CA GLU A 72 -14.70 9.69 -5.73
C GLU A 72 -13.94 11.00 -5.50
N ARG A 73 -14.65 12.13 -5.52
CA ARG A 73 -14.07 13.46 -5.24
C ARG A 73 -13.53 13.57 -3.81
N GLN A 74 -14.28 13.07 -2.82
CA GLN A 74 -13.85 13.08 -1.42
C GLN A 74 -12.72 12.07 -1.19
N LEU A 75 -12.75 10.93 -1.88
CA LEU A 75 -11.68 9.93 -1.81
C LEU A 75 -10.35 10.50 -2.32
N ARG A 76 -10.38 11.20 -3.46
CA ARG A 76 -9.20 11.86 -4.04
C ARG A 76 -8.62 12.91 -3.08
N LEU A 77 -9.47 13.76 -2.50
CA LEU A 77 -9.06 14.77 -1.52
C LEU A 77 -8.48 14.15 -0.25
N GLY A 78 -9.12 13.11 0.30
CA GLY A 78 -8.65 12.43 1.50
C GLY A 78 -7.28 11.79 1.30
N VAL A 79 -7.06 11.08 0.18
CA VAL A 79 -5.75 10.49 -0.13
C VAL A 79 -4.68 11.56 -0.32
N ALA A 80 -5.02 12.68 -0.99
CA ALA A 80 -4.09 13.79 -1.18
C ALA A 80 -3.65 14.42 0.16
N ILE A 81 -4.61 14.67 1.06
CA ILE A 81 -4.33 15.22 2.40
C ILE A 81 -3.43 14.27 3.20
N VAL A 82 -3.73 12.97 3.22
CA VAL A 82 -2.92 11.97 3.92
C VAL A 82 -1.50 11.92 3.36
N MET A 83 -1.33 11.94 2.04
CA MET A 83 0.01 11.98 1.42
C MET A 83 0.78 13.25 1.81
N LEU A 84 0.12 14.39 1.83
CA LEU A 84 0.73 15.67 2.20
C LEU A 84 1.19 15.64 3.67
N LEU A 85 0.35 15.12 4.57
CA LEU A 85 0.68 14.95 5.99
C LEU A 85 1.86 13.99 6.20
N VAL A 86 1.88 12.85 5.52
CA VAL A 86 2.98 11.88 5.61
C VAL A 86 4.28 12.48 5.07
N GLY A 87 4.22 13.22 3.95
CA GLY A 87 5.36 13.91 3.37
C GLY A 87 5.93 14.96 4.32
N ILE A 88 5.08 15.81 4.92
CA ILE A 88 5.50 16.78 5.94
C ILE A 88 6.11 16.06 7.13
N LYS A 89 5.45 15.00 7.64
CA LYS A 89 5.96 14.23 8.78
C LYS A 89 7.35 13.68 8.51
N GLN A 90 7.59 13.08 7.33
CA GLN A 90 8.91 12.57 6.95
C GLN A 90 9.96 13.67 6.77
N LEU A 91 9.56 14.86 6.34
CA LEU A 91 10.48 15.99 6.19
C LEU A 91 10.89 16.60 7.53
N VAL A 92 9.96 16.66 8.49
CA VAL A 92 10.18 17.30 9.81
C VAL A 92 10.76 16.33 10.83
N LEU A 93 10.44 15.02 10.74
CA LEU A 93 10.90 13.96 11.63
C LEU A 93 11.56 12.86 10.78
N PRO A 94 12.88 12.96 10.52
CA PRO A 94 13.64 11.91 9.84
C PRO A 94 13.78 10.65 10.70
#